data_AF-A0A444ZGF7-F1
#
_entry.id   AF-A0A444ZGF7-F1
#
_cell.length_a   1.000
_cell.length_b   1.000
_cell.length_c   1.000
_cell.angle_alpha   90.00
_cell.angle_beta   90.00
_cell.angle_gamma   90.00
#
_symmetry.space_group_name_H-M   'P 1'
#
loop_
_entity.id
_entity.type
_entity.pdbx_description
1 polymer ?
#
loop_
_entity_poly.entity_id
_entity_poly.type
_entity_poly.pdbx_seq_one_letter_code
_entity_poly.pdbx_strand_id
1 'polypeptide(L)'
;MGVSGGEEGARNGPSLMPGGSLQAYNNIQDILSKVAAQVEDGPCVTYIGEGGSGNFVKMVHNGIEYGDMQLISEAYDVLKHVGGLNNSELADIFAEWNRGELESFLIEITADIFKVKDEEGGDGFLVDKILDKTGMKGTGKWTVQQAAELSIGMNLLRAKSNEKGWNLNLGELARIWKGGCIIRAVFLDRIKKAYQRNPNLASLIVDPEFAREMVQRQAAWRRVVGLAISAGISTPGMCASLAYFDTYRRARLPANLVQAQRDLFGAHTYERVDRPGAFHTEWTKLARKSGSGVGALN
;
A
#
# COMPACT_ATOMS: atom_id res chain seq x y z
N MET A 1 -0.05 4.06 -21.67
CA MET A 1 1.23 3.58 -21.12
C MET A 1 1.52 4.39 -19.89
N GLY A 2 1.77 3.73 -18.76
CA GLY A 2 2.27 4.41 -17.57
C GLY A 2 3.73 4.81 -17.71
N VAL A 3 4.09 5.99 -17.21
CA VAL A 3 5.47 6.49 -17.14
C VAL A 3 5.71 7.03 -15.73
N SER A 4 6.79 6.64 -15.07
CA SER A 4 7.14 7.08 -13.71
C SER A 4 8.63 7.46 -13.62
N GLY A 5 8.94 8.49 -12.80
CA GLY A 5 10.31 8.96 -12.58
C GLY A 5 10.50 10.48 -12.48
N GLY A 6 9.43 11.27 -12.65
CA GLY A 6 9.54 12.73 -12.66
C GLY A 6 10.34 13.25 -13.87
N GLU A 7 10.75 14.51 -13.82
CA GLU A 7 11.50 15.16 -14.91
C GLU A 7 12.87 14.51 -15.11
N GLU A 8 13.58 14.24 -14.02
CA GLU A 8 14.90 13.61 -14.05
C GLU A 8 14.82 12.17 -14.58
N GLY A 9 13.87 11.37 -14.10
CA GLY A 9 13.64 10.02 -14.62
C GLY A 9 13.23 10.03 -16.10
N ALA A 10 12.41 11.00 -16.54
CA ALA A 10 12.09 11.13 -17.96
C ALA A 10 13.33 11.43 -18.83
N ARG A 11 14.32 12.15 -18.29
CA ARG A 11 15.57 12.48 -18.99
C ARG A 11 16.60 11.35 -18.99
N ASN A 12 16.69 10.60 -17.89
CA ASN A 12 17.80 9.69 -17.61
C ASN A 12 17.42 8.21 -17.60
N GLY A 13 16.12 7.89 -17.53
CA GLY A 13 15.61 6.53 -17.51
C GLY A 13 14.37 6.40 -16.63
N PRO A 14 13.15 6.36 -17.19
CA PRO A 14 11.94 6.16 -16.41
C PRO A 14 11.58 4.68 -16.30
N SER A 15 10.63 4.38 -15.41
CA SER A 15 9.90 3.10 -15.43
C SER A 15 8.72 3.22 -16.39
N LEU A 16 8.57 2.24 -17.29
CA LEU A 16 7.59 2.24 -18.38
C LEU A 16 6.65 1.03 -18.27
N MET A 17 5.35 1.31 -18.33
CA MET A 17 4.27 0.31 -18.13
C MET A 17 3.32 0.31 -19.34
N PRO A 18 3.77 -0.16 -20.53
CA PRO A 18 2.94 -0.23 -21.72
C PRO A 18 1.87 -1.32 -21.60
N GLY A 19 0.63 -0.95 -21.87
CA GLY A 19 -0.48 -1.88 -22.08
C GLY A 19 -1.29 -1.44 -23.30
N GLY A 20 -2.11 -2.34 -23.84
CA GLY A 20 -2.90 -2.09 -25.05
C GLY A 20 -2.71 -3.17 -26.09
N SER A 21 -2.39 -2.78 -27.34
CA SER A 21 -2.10 -3.74 -28.41
C SER A 21 -0.68 -4.29 -28.27
N LEU A 22 -0.56 -5.62 -28.22
CA LEU A 22 0.75 -6.30 -28.23
C LEU A 22 1.55 -5.98 -29.50
N GLN A 23 0.88 -5.88 -30.65
CA GLN A 23 1.54 -5.49 -31.90
C GLN A 23 2.11 -4.07 -31.82
N ALA A 24 1.37 -3.13 -31.24
CA ALA A 24 1.85 -1.77 -31.05
C ALA A 24 3.05 -1.72 -30.10
N TYR A 25 3.03 -2.52 -29.03
CA TYR A 25 4.19 -2.66 -28.13
C TYR A 25 5.42 -3.22 -28.87
N ASN A 26 5.26 -4.31 -29.63
CA ASN A 26 6.38 -4.92 -30.38
C ASN A 26 7.03 -3.93 -31.36
N ASN A 27 6.25 -3.04 -31.97
CA ASN A 27 6.76 -2.02 -32.89
C ASN A 27 7.66 -0.96 -32.20
N ILE A 28 7.52 -0.77 -30.89
CA ILE A 28 8.24 0.27 -30.13
C ILE A 28 9.14 -0.29 -29.03
N GLN A 29 9.13 -1.61 -28.79
CA GLN A 29 9.80 -2.26 -27.66
C GLN A 29 11.29 -1.92 -27.58
N ASP A 30 11.98 -1.86 -28.72
CA ASP A 30 13.41 -1.54 -28.77
C ASP A 30 13.72 -0.13 -28.28
N ILE A 31 12.85 0.83 -28.61
CA ILE A 31 12.97 2.22 -28.16
C ILE A 31 12.72 2.26 -26.66
N LEU A 32 11.60 1.67 -26.21
CA LEU A 32 11.23 1.68 -24.80
C LEU A 32 12.29 1.02 -23.92
N SER A 33 12.88 -0.09 -24.37
CA SER A 33 13.92 -0.81 -23.62
C SER A 33 15.21 0.00 -23.48
N LYS A 34 15.58 0.78 -24.50
CA LYS A 34 16.79 1.63 -24.48
C LYS A 34 16.62 2.90 -23.64
N VAL A 35 15.42 3.47 -23.61
CA VAL A 35 15.16 4.71 -22.86
C VAL A 35 14.75 4.46 -21.42
N ALA A 36 14.28 3.26 -21.07
CA ALA A 36 13.94 2.90 -19.69
C ALA A 36 15.15 2.93 -18.76
N ALA A 37 14.92 3.09 -17.46
CA ALA A 37 15.94 2.84 -16.45
C ALA A 37 16.50 1.43 -16.60
N GLN A 38 17.79 1.26 -16.35
CA GLN A 38 18.44 -0.05 -16.40
C GLN A 38 18.73 -0.51 -14.97
N VAL A 39 18.32 -1.73 -14.64
CA VAL A 39 18.71 -2.43 -13.41
C VAL A 39 19.43 -3.71 -13.78
N GLU A 40 20.05 -4.38 -12.80
CA GLU A 40 20.79 -5.63 -13.02
C GLU A 40 19.96 -6.70 -13.74
N ASP A 41 18.65 -6.73 -13.48
CA ASP A 41 17.70 -7.67 -14.10
C ASP A 41 17.12 -7.20 -15.45
N GLY A 42 17.73 -6.19 -16.08
CA GLY A 42 17.31 -5.64 -17.38
C GLY A 42 16.53 -4.33 -17.29
N PRO A 43 15.95 -3.85 -18.41
CA PRO A 43 15.33 -2.54 -18.48
C PRO A 43 14.01 -2.49 -17.70
N CYS A 44 13.71 -1.38 -17.05
CA CYS A 44 12.48 -1.12 -16.29
C CYS A 44 11.27 -0.88 -17.21
N VAL A 45 11.03 -1.80 -18.14
CA VAL A 45 9.87 -1.87 -19.03
C VAL A 45 9.46 -3.31 -19.23
N THR A 46 8.14 -3.54 -19.37
CA THR A 46 7.58 -4.82 -19.81
C THR A 46 6.18 -4.60 -20.37
N TYR A 47 5.71 -5.48 -21.26
CA TYR A 47 4.32 -5.45 -21.70
C TYR A 47 3.42 -5.90 -20.55
N ILE A 48 2.51 -5.02 -20.14
CA ILE A 48 1.66 -5.22 -18.96
C ILE A 48 0.47 -6.12 -19.28
N GLY A 49 -0.14 -5.95 -20.45
CA GLY A 49 -1.35 -6.67 -20.85
C GLY A 49 -2.25 -5.83 -21.74
N GLU A 50 -3.44 -6.35 -22.02
CA GLU A 50 -4.37 -5.72 -22.95
C GLU A 50 -5.06 -4.46 -22.40
N GLY A 51 -5.66 -3.67 -23.30
CA GLY A 51 -6.50 -2.52 -22.96
C GLY A 51 -5.82 -1.51 -22.03
N GLY A 52 -6.52 -1.12 -20.96
CA GLY A 52 -6.06 -0.11 -19.99
C GLY A 52 -5.08 -0.60 -18.93
N SER A 53 -4.55 -1.83 -19.03
CA SER A 53 -3.74 -2.48 -18.00
C SER A 53 -2.54 -1.65 -17.55
N GLY A 54 -1.76 -1.09 -18.47
CA GLY A 54 -0.59 -0.28 -18.16
C GLY A 54 -0.92 1.02 -17.41
N ASN A 55 -2.06 1.64 -17.72
CA ASN A 55 -2.53 2.81 -16.98
C ASN A 55 -3.04 2.42 -15.59
N PHE A 56 -3.68 1.25 -15.45
CA PHE A 56 -4.10 0.73 -14.15
C PHE A 56 -2.92 0.39 -13.25
N VAL A 57 -1.88 -0.28 -13.78
CA VAL A 57 -0.64 -0.53 -13.03
C VAL A 57 0.00 0.77 -12.56
N LYS A 58 0.03 1.80 -13.42
CA LYS A 58 0.55 3.13 -13.04
C LYS A 58 -0.29 3.82 -11.96
N MET A 59 -1.61 3.66 -12.02
CA MET A 59 -2.50 4.14 -10.97
C MET A 59 -2.17 3.46 -9.63
N VAL A 60 -2.04 2.12 -9.61
CA VAL A 60 -1.67 1.39 -8.38
C VAL A 60 -0.30 1.79 -7.87
N HIS A 61 0.71 1.94 -8.75
CA HIS A 61 2.02 2.49 -8.39
C HIS A 61 1.89 3.81 -7.63
N ASN A 62 1.08 4.76 -8.14
CA ASN A 62 0.86 6.03 -7.46
C ASN A 62 0.18 5.85 -6.10
N GLY A 63 -0.74 4.91 -5.93
CA GLY A 63 -1.29 4.64 -4.60
C GLY A 63 -0.26 4.13 -3.61
N ILE A 64 0.67 3.28 -4.05
CA ILE A 64 1.78 2.80 -3.22
C ILE A 64 2.67 3.99 -2.84
N GLU A 65 3.01 4.87 -3.80
CA GLU A 65 3.78 6.09 -3.56
C GLU A 65 3.16 6.98 -2.46
N TYR A 66 1.85 7.23 -2.52
CA TYR A 66 1.15 8.00 -1.49
C TYR A 66 1.15 7.27 -0.13
N GLY A 67 1.02 5.95 -0.13
CA GLY A 67 1.10 5.14 1.09
C GLY A 67 2.47 5.25 1.75
N ASP A 68 3.54 5.13 0.98
CA ASP A 68 4.92 5.23 1.47
C ASP A 68 5.21 6.64 2.01
N MET A 69 4.84 7.69 1.27
CA MET A 69 4.97 9.08 1.72
C MET A 69 4.23 9.34 3.04
N GLN A 70 3.02 8.79 3.18
CA GLN A 70 2.22 8.94 4.39
C GLN A 70 2.86 8.20 5.57
N LEU A 71 3.36 6.98 5.37
CA LEU A 71 4.05 6.22 6.43
C LEU A 71 5.36 6.89 6.88
N ILE A 72 6.11 7.46 5.93
CA ILE A 72 7.32 8.25 6.21
C ILE A 72 6.97 9.51 7.01
N SER A 73 5.92 10.23 6.61
CA SER A 73 5.42 11.41 7.33
C SER A 73 4.99 11.07 8.75
N GLU A 74 4.28 9.96 8.95
CA GLU A 74 3.87 9.50 10.29
C GLU A 74 5.07 9.12 11.15
N ALA A 75 6.10 8.48 10.58
CA ALA A 75 7.34 8.19 11.30
C ALA A 75 8.06 9.47 11.73
N TYR A 76 8.14 10.46 10.82
CA TYR A 76 8.65 11.80 11.12
C TYR A 76 7.88 12.46 12.27
N ASP A 77 6.55 12.48 12.22
CA ASP A 77 5.69 13.16 13.19
C ASP A 77 5.84 12.55 14.58
N VAL A 78 5.88 11.21 14.67
CA VAL A 78 6.15 10.50 15.91
C VAL A 78 7.55 10.79 16.44
N LEU A 79 8.58 10.73 15.60
CA LEU A 79 9.96 11.00 16.03
C LEU A 79 10.14 12.45 16.52
N LYS A 80 9.50 13.42 15.87
CA LYS A 80 9.57 14.83 16.25
C LYS A 80 8.80 15.12 17.53
N HIS A 81 7.53 14.73 17.61
CA HIS A 81 6.65 15.15 18.70
C HIS A 81 6.66 14.22 19.91
N VAL A 82 6.84 12.91 19.70
CA VAL A 82 6.98 11.93 20.80
C VAL A 82 8.44 11.73 21.16
N GLY A 83 9.32 11.67 20.17
CA GLY A 83 10.77 11.50 20.37
C GLY A 83 11.51 12.79 20.73
N GLY A 84 10.94 13.97 20.47
CA GLY A 84 11.56 15.26 20.76
C GLY A 84 12.75 15.61 19.84
N LEU A 85 12.85 14.95 18.69
CA LEU A 85 14.00 15.07 17.80
C LEU A 85 13.94 16.32 16.93
N ASN A 86 15.10 16.95 16.73
CA ASN A 86 15.26 18.08 15.81
C ASN A 86 15.57 17.61 14.38
N ASN A 87 15.50 18.52 13.40
CA ASN A 87 15.68 18.16 11.99
C ASN A 87 17.06 17.58 11.66
N SER A 88 18.13 17.99 12.36
CA SER A 88 19.44 17.37 12.16
C SER A 88 19.46 15.90 12.60
N GLU A 89 18.86 15.60 13.75
CA GLU A 89 18.75 14.23 14.25
C GLU A 89 17.85 13.37 13.35
N LEU A 90 16.74 13.95 12.86
CA LEU A 90 15.87 13.31 11.88
C LEU A 90 16.64 13.00 10.59
N ALA A 91 17.43 13.95 10.07
CA ALA A 91 18.25 13.73 8.88
C ALA A 91 19.21 12.55 9.06
N ASP A 92 19.88 12.46 10.22
CA ASP A 92 20.81 11.39 10.54
C ASP A 92 20.13 10.03 10.64
N ILE A 93 18.96 9.96 11.29
CA ILE A 93 18.16 8.73 11.40
C ILE A 93 17.68 8.24 10.04
N PHE A 94 17.11 9.12 9.21
CA PHE A 94 16.65 8.73 7.88
C PHE A 94 17.83 8.33 6.97
N ALA A 95 18.98 8.99 7.11
CA ALA A 95 20.21 8.58 6.42
C ALA A 95 20.71 7.21 6.90
N GLU A 96 20.55 6.87 8.18
CA GLU A 96 20.84 5.53 8.70
C GLU A 96 19.87 4.47 8.18
N TRP A 97 18.57 4.76 8.18
CA TRP A 97 17.56 3.86 7.62
C TRP A 97 17.81 3.58 6.14
N ASN A 98 18.29 4.57 5.39
CA ASN A 98 18.62 4.41 3.97
C ASN A 98 19.86 3.53 3.71
N ARG A 99 20.64 3.16 4.74
CA ARG A 99 21.75 2.20 4.62
C ARG A 99 21.33 0.76 4.97
N GLY A 100 20.07 0.55 5.30
CA GLY A 100 19.52 -0.72 5.73
C GLY A 100 18.40 -1.22 4.82
N GLU A 101 17.45 -1.95 5.40
CA GLU A 101 16.34 -2.55 4.66
C GLU A 101 15.33 -1.54 4.07
N LEU A 102 15.38 -0.30 4.56
CA LEU A 102 14.54 0.81 4.09
C LEU A 102 15.22 1.62 2.97
N GLU A 103 16.37 1.16 2.46
CA GLU A 103 17.06 1.80 1.32
C GLU A 103 16.08 2.00 0.15
N SER A 104 15.75 3.27 -0.10
CA SER A 104 14.75 3.68 -1.07
C SER A 104 14.91 5.16 -1.40
N PHE A 105 14.46 5.54 -2.59
CA PHE A 105 14.52 6.93 -3.02
C PHE A 105 13.74 7.87 -2.09
N LEU A 106 12.57 7.47 -1.60
CA LEU A 106 11.74 8.31 -0.72
C LEU A 106 12.41 8.55 0.65
N ILE A 107 13.09 7.55 1.22
CA ILE A 107 13.85 7.73 2.46
C ILE A 107 15.09 8.61 2.24
N GLU A 108 15.80 8.41 1.12
CA GLU A 108 16.94 9.25 0.71
C GLU A 108 16.56 10.74 0.65
N ILE A 109 15.55 11.09 -0.14
CA ILE A 109 15.14 12.50 -0.28
C ILE A 109 14.59 13.06 1.02
N THR A 110 13.99 12.23 1.88
CA THR A 110 13.50 12.67 3.20
C THR A 110 14.66 13.07 4.10
N ALA A 111 15.75 12.29 4.12
CA ALA A 111 16.96 12.65 4.87
C ALA A 111 17.56 13.97 4.38
N ASP A 112 17.52 14.24 3.07
CA ASP A 112 18.05 15.47 2.50
C ASP A 112 17.13 16.67 2.72
N ILE A 113 15.80 16.50 2.67
CA ILE A 113 14.82 17.55 2.97
C ILE A 113 15.07 18.17 4.35
N PHE A 114 15.38 17.35 5.36
CA PHE A 114 15.64 17.85 6.71
C PHE A 114 16.91 18.71 6.83
N LYS A 115 17.82 18.68 5.85
CA LYS A 115 19.06 19.47 5.83
C LYS A 115 18.90 20.81 5.13
N VAL A 116 17.81 21.00 4.37
CA VAL A 116 17.59 22.22 3.57
C VAL A 116 17.23 23.38 4.50
N LYS A 117 18.09 24.40 4.52
CA LYS A 117 17.83 25.66 5.23
C LYS A 117 16.89 26.56 4.44
N ASP A 118 16.16 27.41 5.15
CA ASP A 118 15.40 28.48 4.53
C ASP A 118 16.36 29.58 4.03
N GLU A 119 16.29 29.91 2.74
CA GLU A 119 17.14 30.94 2.12
C GLU A 119 16.43 32.31 2.04
N GLU A 120 15.11 32.37 2.27
CA GLU A 120 14.30 33.59 2.12
C GLU A 120 14.25 34.47 3.39
N GLY A 121 15.20 34.27 4.31
CA GLY A 121 15.46 35.19 5.43
C GLY A 121 14.88 34.79 6.78
N GLY A 122 14.39 33.55 6.93
CA GLY A 122 14.09 32.96 8.23
C GLY A 122 15.24 32.13 8.79
N ASP A 123 15.51 32.24 10.09
CA ASP A 123 16.27 31.18 10.78
C ASP A 123 15.46 29.88 10.77
N GLY A 124 16.14 28.76 10.52
CA GLY A 124 15.57 27.41 10.57
C GLY A 124 15.68 26.61 9.26
N PHE A 125 14.85 25.58 9.14
CA PHE A 125 14.82 24.67 8.00
C PHE A 125 13.58 24.91 7.13
N LEU A 126 13.73 24.72 5.82
CA LEU A 126 12.67 24.98 4.85
C LEU A 126 11.43 24.14 5.12
N VAL A 127 11.60 22.87 5.54
CA VAL A 127 10.49 21.96 5.82
C VAL A 127 9.54 22.48 6.91
N ASP A 128 10.05 23.25 7.87
CA ASP A 128 9.25 23.85 8.95
C ASP A 128 8.47 25.10 8.50
N LYS A 129 8.80 25.65 7.31
CA LYS A 129 8.12 26.82 6.72
C LYS A 129 7.08 26.42 5.68
N ILE A 130 7.11 25.17 5.21
CA ILE A 130 6.15 24.66 4.22
C ILE A 130 4.77 24.53 4.88
N LEU A 131 3.75 25.11 4.23
CA LEU A 131 2.36 24.94 4.64
C LEU A 131 1.96 23.46 4.56
N ASP A 132 1.36 22.96 5.63
CA ASP A 132 0.89 21.58 5.84
C ASP A 132 -0.38 21.24 5.04
N LYS A 133 -0.41 21.65 3.76
CA LYS A 133 -1.53 21.42 2.85
C LYS A 133 -1.07 20.68 1.61
N THR A 134 -1.43 19.41 1.53
CA THR A 134 -1.11 18.55 0.38
C THR A 134 -2.03 18.84 -0.81
N GLY A 135 -1.45 19.10 -1.98
CA GLY A 135 -2.19 19.04 -3.25
C GLY A 135 -2.31 17.60 -3.76
N MET A 136 -3.48 17.20 -4.27
CA MET A 136 -3.67 15.88 -4.89
C MET A 136 -4.09 16.01 -6.35
N LYS A 137 -3.22 15.59 -7.28
CA LYS A 137 -3.55 15.48 -8.70
C LYS A 137 -4.32 14.18 -8.96
N GLY A 138 -5.63 14.14 -8.65
CA GLY A 138 -6.66 13.16 -9.09
C GLY A 138 -6.38 11.64 -8.96
N THR A 139 -5.29 11.16 -9.55
CA THR A 139 -4.76 9.79 -9.55
C THR A 139 -4.54 9.20 -8.15
N GLY A 140 -4.08 10.02 -7.18
CA GLY A 140 -3.97 9.60 -5.78
C GLY A 140 -5.33 9.32 -5.15
N LYS A 141 -6.36 10.14 -5.45
CA LYS A 141 -7.73 9.97 -4.92
C LYS A 141 -8.35 8.65 -5.38
N TRP A 142 -8.19 8.30 -6.66
CA TRP A 142 -8.70 7.03 -7.18
C TRP A 142 -8.05 5.83 -6.49
N THR A 143 -6.75 5.89 -6.22
CA THR A 143 -6.08 4.77 -5.59
C THR A 143 -6.34 4.70 -4.10
N VAL A 144 -6.50 5.82 -3.39
CA VAL A 144 -6.93 5.81 -1.98
C VAL A 144 -8.36 5.26 -1.86
N GLN A 145 -9.27 5.63 -2.77
CA GLN A 145 -10.62 5.06 -2.82
C GLN A 145 -10.61 3.55 -3.11
N GLN A 146 -9.79 3.10 -4.06
CA GLN A 146 -9.67 1.67 -4.41
C GLN A 146 -8.85 0.86 -3.39
N ALA A 147 -7.87 1.48 -2.72
CA ALA A 147 -7.07 0.86 -1.66
C ALA A 147 -7.87 0.72 -0.36
N ALA A 148 -8.76 1.67 -0.06
CA ALA A 148 -9.74 1.52 1.01
C ALA A 148 -10.69 0.32 0.76
N GLU A 149 -10.96 -0.02 -0.50
CA GLU A 149 -11.82 -1.17 -0.87
C GLU A 149 -11.05 -2.51 -0.91
N LEU A 150 -9.79 -2.54 -1.31
CA LEU A 150 -9.08 -3.80 -1.64
C LEU A 150 -7.75 -4.05 -0.89
N SER A 151 -7.31 -3.08 -0.09
CA SER A 151 -6.28 -3.20 0.97
C SER A 151 -5.18 -4.25 0.72
N ILE A 152 -4.39 -4.11 -0.35
CA ILE A 152 -2.92 -4.36 -0.55
C ILE A 152 -2.68 -4.06 -2.05
N GLY A 153 -1.69 -3.24 -2.42
CA GLY A 153 -1.41 -2.87 -3.81
C GLY A 153 -1.28 -4.07 -4.78
N MET A 154 -0.57 -5.13 -4.39
CA MET A 154 -0.44 -6.34 -5.22
C MET A 154 -1.71 -7.19 -5.29
N ASN A 155 -2.53 -7.22 -4.24
CA ASN A 155 -3.80 -7.94 -4.25
C ASN A 155 -4.83 -7.24 -5.14
N LEU A 156 -4.82 -5.90 -5.14
CA LEU A 156 -5.61 -5.08 -6.07
C LEU A 156 -5.25 -5.37 -7.53
N LEU A 157 -3.96 -5.44 -7.85
CA LEU A 157 -3.48 -5.83 -9.17
C LEU A 157 -3.96 -7.23 -9.57
N ARG A 158 -3.82 -8.21 -8.67
CA ARG A 158 -4.28 -9.58 -8.91
C ARG A 158 -5.79 -9.65 -9.13
N ALA A 159 -6.57 -9.02 -8.26
CA ALA A 159 -8.03 -8.99 -8.36
C ALA A 159 -8.48 -8.38 -9.68
N LYS A 160 -7.89 -7.25 -10.08
CA LYS A 160 -8.22 -6.62 -11.36
C LYS A 160 -7.76 -7.43 -12.56
N SER A 161 -6.59 -8.06 -12.46
CA SER A 161 -6.08 -8.97 -13.47
C SER A 161 -7.04 -10.12 -13.72
N ASN A 162 -7.58 -10.71 -12.65
CA ASN A 162 -8.56 -11.80 -12.72
C ASN A 162 -9.89 -11.33 -13.32
N GLU A 163 -10.41 -10.17 -12.89
CA GLU A 163 -11.64 -9.57 -13.43
C GLU A 163 -11.54 -9.28 -14.93
N LYS A 164 -10.38 -8.80 -15.40
CA LYS A 164 -10.16 -8.36 -16.79
C LYS A 164 -9.47 -9.38 -17.68
N GLY A 165 -9.05 -10.53 -17.13
CA GLY A 165 -8.27 -11.53 -17.87
C GLY A 165 -6.90 -11.03 -18.34
N TRP A 166 -6.29 -10.05 -17.66
CA TRP A 166 -5.02 -9.45 -18.10
C TRP A 166 -3.79 -10.34 -17.89
N ASN A 167 -3.89 -11.36 -17.04
CA ASN A 167 -2.79 -12.28 -16.69
C ASN A 167 -1.52 -11.54 -16.26
N LEU A 168 -1.65 -10.52 -15.41
CA LEU A 168 -0.54 -9.69 -14.94
C LEU A 168 0.54 -10.54 -14.25
N ASN A 169 1.78 -10.36 -14.67
CA ASN A 169 2.94 -10.96 -14.01
C ASN A 169 3.45 -10.04 -12.88
N LEU A 170 3.00 -10.29 -11.65
CA LEU A 170 3.34 -9.44 -10.50
C LEU A 170 4.85 -9.42 -10.17
N GLY A 171 5.59 -10.49 -10.48
CA GLY A 171 7.05 -10.51 -10.33
C GLY A 171 7.73 -9.56 -11.32
N GLU A 172 7.26 -9.52 -12.57
CA GLU A 172 7.74 -8.55 -13.56
C GLU A 172 7.33 -7.12 -13.21
N LEU A 173 6.13 -6.90 -12.64
CA LEU A 173 5.74 -5.58 -12.14
C LEU A 173 6.69 -5.09 -11.04
N ALA A 174 7.03 -5.96 -10.08
CA ALA A 174 8.02 -5.63 -9.05
C ALA A 174 9.39 -5.31 -9.66
N ARG A 175 9.83 -6.08 -10.68
CA ARG A 175 11.11 -5.85 -11.38
C ARG A 175 11.17 -4.47 -12.03
N ILE A 176 10.16 -4.06 -12.80
CA ILE A 176 10.17 -2.76 -13.49
C ILE A 176 10.04 -1.57 -12.54
N TRP A 177 9.63 -1.79 -11.28
CA TRP A 177 9.60 -0.76 -10.25
C TRP A 177 10.92 -0.64 -9.48
N LYS A 178 11.88 -1.56 -9.66
CA LYS A 178 13.19 -1.50 -8.98
C LYS A 178 14.01 -0.25 -9.33
N GLY A 179 13.73 0.39 -10.46
CA GLY A 179 14.46 1.57 -10.93
C GLY A 179 13.58 2.49 -11.77
N GLY A 180 14.02 3.74 -11.90
CA GLY A 180 13.37 4.78 -12.71
C GLY A 180 12.11 5.38 -12.08
N CYS A 181 11.32 4.64 -11.31
CA CYS A 181 10.12 5.16 -10.66
C CYS A 181 10.39 5.78 -9.27
N ILE A 182 9.37 6.39 -8.66
CA ILE A 182 9.49 7.06 -7.36
C ILE A 182 9.60 6.06 -6.20
N ILE A 183 8.84 4.96 -6.25
CA ILE A 183 8.84 3.91 -5.20
C ILE A 183 10.04 2.96 -5.27
N ARG A 184 11.08 3.31 -6.04
CA ARG A 184 12.25 2.45 -6.24
C ARG A 184 12.98 2.22 -4.90
N ALA A 185 13.23 0.95 -4.59
CA ALA A 185 13.77 0.51 -3.32
C ALA A 185 14.39 -0.88 -3.46
N VAL A 186 15.37 -1.20 -2.59
CA VAL A 186 15.90 -2.58 -2.48
C VAL A 186 14.81 -3.57 -2.09
N PHE A 187 13.78 -3.09 -1.40
CA PHE A 187 12.60 -3.86 -1.00
C PHE A 187 11.88 -4.55 -2.17
N LEU A 188 11.87 -3.94 -3.36
CA LEU A 188 11.17 -4.49 -4.53
C LEU A 188 11.82 -5.77 -5.06
N ASP A 189 13.11 -5.96 -4.85
CA ASP A 189 13.80 -7.21 -5.19
C ASP A 189 13.26 -8.39 -4.35
N ARG A 190 12.90 -8.13 -3.09
CA ARG A 190 12.31 -9.12 -2.20
C ARG A 190 10.90 -9.50 -2.64
N ILE A 191 10.11 -8.53 -3.11
CA ILE A 191 8.78 -8.78 -3.68
C ILE A 191 8.89 -9.60 -4.97
N LYS A 192 9.83 -9.26 -5.85
CA LYS A 192 10.13 -10.04 -7.06
C LYS A 192 10.45 -11.49 -6.70
N LYS A 193 11.37 -11.70 -5.74
CA LYS A 193 11.75 -13.05 -5.26
C LYS A 193 10.57 -13.83 -4.69
N ALA A 194 9.67 -13.19 -3.93
CA ALA A 194 8.46 -13.85 -3.42
C ALA A 194 7.55 -14.36 -4.55
N TYR A 195 7.31 -13.56 -5.59
CA TYR A 195 6.51 -13.98 -6.74
C TYR A 195 7.24 -14.96 -7.67
N GLN A 196 8.57 -14.96 -7.70
CA GLN A 196 9.34 -16.01 -8.38
C GLN A 196 9.20 -17.36 -7.65
N ARG A 197 9.22 -17.37 -6.32
CA ARG A 197 8.97 -18.57 -5.51
C ARG A 197 7.54 -19.09 -5.69
N ASN A 198 6.57 -18.19 -5.68
CA ASN A 198 5.15 -18.54 -5.85
C ASN A 198 4.41 -17.48 -6.68
N PRO A 199 4.23 -17.70 -8.00
CA PRO A 199 3.47 -16.77 -8.86
C PRO A 199 2.00 -16.61 -8.43
N ASN A 200 1.44 -17.65 -7.79
CA ASN A 200 0.05 -17.72 -7.32
C ASN A 200 -0.11 -17.24 -5.87
N LEU A 201 0.89 -16.58 -5.30
CA LEU A 201 0.86 -16.07 -3.94
C LEU A 201 -0.33 -15.12 -3.72
N ALA A 202 -1.27 -15.55 -2.87
CA ALA A 202 -2.51 -14.82 -2.61
C ALA A 202 -2.28 -13.43 -1.96
N SER A 203 -1.23 -13.30 -1.15
CA SER A 203 -0.83 -12.07 -0.46
C SER A 203 0.64 -12.14 -0.08
N LEU A 204 1.35 -11.01 -0.10
CA LEU A 204 2.74 -10.95 0.38
C LEU A 204 2.87 -11.30 1.87
N ILE A 205 1.81 -11.08 2.66
CA ILE A 205 1.82 -11.39 4.11
C ILE A 205 1.97 -12.90 4.37
N VAL A 206 1.60 -13.77 3.42
CA VAL A 206 1.71 -15.23 3.58
C VAL A 206 2.96 -15.82 2.92
N ASP A 207 3.81 -15.00 2.30
CA ASP A 207 5.14 -15.46 1.90
C ASP A 207 5.98 -15.76 3.16
N PRO A 208 6.73 -16.88 3.22
CA PRO A 208 7.43 -17.30 4.44
C PRO A 208 8.47 -16.29 4.98
N GLU A 209 9.13 -15.51 4.12
CA GLU A 209 10.12 -14.51 4.53
C GLU A 209 9.41 -13.29 5.11
N PHE A 210 8.43 -12.75 4.38
CA PHE A 210 7.63 -11.61 4.85
C PHE A 210 6.84 -11.94 6.12
N ALA A 211 6.20 -13.11 6.19
CA ALA A 211 5.44 -13.55 7.36
C ALA A 211 6.33 -13.59 8.62
N ARG A 212 7.56 -14.08 8.49
CA ARG A 212 8.53 -14.13 9.59
C ARG A 212 8.88 -12.74 10.09
N GLU A 213 9.17 -11.81 9.19
CA GLU A 213 9.48 -10.43 9.55
C GLU A 213 8.29 -9.72 10.20
N MET A 214 7.07 -9.93 9.69
CA MET A 214 5.86 -9.39 10.30
C MET A 214 5.72 -9.86 11.75
N VAL A 215 5.95 -11.16 12.02
CA VAL A 215 5.89 -11.72 13.38
C VAL A 215 6.98 -11.12 14.28
N GLN A 216 8.20 -10.93 13.76
CA GLN A 216 9.32 -10.37 14.52
C GLN A 216 9.11 -8.88 14.85
N ARG A 217 8.51 -8.11 13.92
CA ARG A 217 8.42 -6.64 14.00
C ARG A 217 7.11 -6.14 14.60
N GLN A 218 6.04 -6.94 14.59
CA GLN A 218 4.71 -6.50 15.04
C GLN A 218 4.69 -5.99 16.48
N ALA A 219 5.56 -6.48 17.38
CA ALA A 219 5.64 -5.97 18.74
C ALA A 219 6.14 -4.51 18.77
N ALA A 220 7.18 -4.17 17.99
CA ALA A 220 7.68 -2.80 17.88
C ALA A 220 6.65 -1.89 17.22
N TRP A 221 6.03 -2.38 16.15
CA TRP A 221 4.97 -1.65 15.45
C TRP A 221 3.81 -1.28 16.37
N ARG A 222 3.32 -2.22 17.19
CA ARG A 222 2.28 -1.97 18.19
C ARG A 222 2.69 -0.95 19.24
N ARG A 223 3.95 -0.98 19.68
CA ARG A 223 4.47 0.01 20.64
C ARG A 223 4.44 1.41 20.04
N VAL A 224 4.93 1.57 18.81
CA VAL A 224 4.92 2.87 18.11
C VAL A 224 3.50 3.40 17.95
N VAL A 225 2.57 2.57 17.43
CA VAL A 225 1.16 2.94 17.28
C VAL A 225 0.52 3.30 18.62
N GLY A 226 0.74 2.48 19.66
CA GLY A 226 0.21 2.73 21.00
C GLY A 226 0.74 4.02 21.63
N LEU A 227 2.04 4.31 21.46
CA LEU A 227 2.66 5.55 21.92
C LEU A 227 2.10 6.77 21.19
N ALA A 228 2.00 6.71 19.86
CA ALA A 228 1.44 7.79 19.05
C ALA A 228 0.01 8.12 19.50
N ILE A 229 -0.85 7.11 19.62
CA ILE A 229 -2.23 7.26 20.12
C ILE A 229 -2.25 7.88 21.52
N SER A 230 -1.42 7.38 22.44
CA SER A 230 -1.38 7.90 23.82
C SER A 230 -0.90 9.35 23.90
N ALA A 231 -0.05 9.76 22.96
CA ALA A 231 0.47 11.13 22.84
C ALA A 231 -0.45 12.06 22.03
N GLY A 232 -1.56 11.57 21.48
CA GLY A 232 -2.45 12.36 20.62
C GLY A 232 -1.89 12.64 19.22
N ILE A 233 -0.92 11.85 18.76
CA ILE A 233 -0.31 11.95 17.43
C ILE A 233 -1.03 11.01 16.46
N SER A 234 -1.46 11.54 15.32
CA SER A 234 -2.28 10.82 14.34
C SER A 234 -1.41 9.99 13.39
N THR A 235 -1.56 8.66 13.43
CA THR A 235 -0.84 7.74 12.53
C THR A 235 -1.80 6.85 11.73
N PRO A 236 -2.62 7.41 10.82
CA PRO A 236 -3.70 6.68 10.15
C PRO A 236 -3.19 5.51 9.29
N GLY A 237 -2.08 5.67 8.58
CA GLY A 237 -1.45 4.64 7.76
C GLY A 237 -0.93 3.48 8.59
N MET A 238 -0.20 3.76 9.67
CA MET A 238 0.29 2.73 10.59
C MET A 238 -0.86 2.01 11.31
N CYS A 239 -1.88 2.75 11.76
CA CYS A 239 -3.07 2.19 12.42
C CYS A 239 -3.87 1.29 11.47
N ALA A 240 -4.17 1.77 10.25
CA ALA A 240 -4.93 1.01 9.26
C ALA A 240 -4.17 -0.26 8.84
N SER A 241 -2.86 -0.15 8.64
CA SER A 241 -2.01 -1.29 8.29
C SER A 241 -2.01 -2.34 9.41
N LEU A 242 -1.96 -1.92 10.68
CA LEU A 242 -1.98 -2.84 11.84
C LEU A 242 -3.34 -3.52 11.98
N ALA A 243 -4.41 -2.75 11.81
CA ALA A 243 -5.78 -3.28 11.80
C ALA A 243 -5.99 -4.27 10.66
N TYR A 244 -5.44 -4.00 9.47
CA TYR A 244 -5.47 -4.92 8.34
C TYR A 244 -4.72 -6.22 8.65
N PHE A 245 -3.49 -6.15 9.18
CA PHE A 245 -2.73 -7.32 9.59
C PHE A 245 -3.49 -8.18 10.62
N ASP A 246 -4.07 -7.56 11.65
CA ASP A 246 -4.85 -8.25 12.68
C ASP A 246 -6.16 -8.82 12.14
N THR A 247 -6.76 -8.17 11.14
CA THR A 247 -7.95 -8.69 10.46
C THR A 247 -7.60 -9.90 9.62
N TYR A 248 -6.54 -9.81 8.82
CA TYR A 248 -6.15 -10.83 7.86
C TYR A 248 -5.71 -12.15 8.52
N ARG A 249 -5.04 -12.07 9.69
CA ARG A 249 -4.55 -13.26 10.40
C ARG A 249 -5.59 -13.96 11.28
N ARG A 250 -6.82 -13.46 11.40
CA ARG A 250 -7.87 -14.07 12.22
C ARG A 250 -8.82 -14.89 11.35
N ALA A 251 -8.94 -16.18 11.66
CA ALA A 251 -9.86 -17.08 10.98
C ALA A 251 -11.35 -16.71 11.16
N ARG A 252 -11.69 -16.03 12.27
CA ARG A 252 -13.07 -15.58 12.55
C ARG A 252 -13.07 -14.11 12.96
N LEU A 253 -13.84 -13.31 12.23
CA LEU A 253 -14.05 -11.88 12.46
C LEU A 253 -15.44 -11.64 13.05
N PRO A 254 -15.69 -10.47 13.68
CA PRO A 254 -17.00 -10.12 14.23
C PRO A 254 -18.08 -9.86 13.15
N ALA A 255 -17.79 -10.09 11.87
CA ALA A 255 -18.74 -9.93 10.77
C ALA A 255 -19.97 -10.84 10.90
N ASN A 256 -19.90 -11.90 11.70
CA ASN A 256 -21.06 -12.71 12.06
C ASN A 256 -22.15 -11.91 12.78
N LEU A 257 -21.77 -10.94 13.63
CA LEU A 257 -22.74 -10.05 14.28
C LEU A 257 -23.37 -9.08 13.28
N VAL A 258 -22.59 -8.55 12.34
CA VAL A 258 -23.10 -7.70 11.25
C VAL A 258 -24.11 -8.47 10.40
N GLN A 259 -23.80 -9.72 10.03
CA GLN A 259 -24.73 -10.59 9.32
C GLN A 259 -26.01 -10.83 10.12
N ALA A 260 -25.90 -11.08 11.43
CA ALA A 260 -27.06 -11.24 12.30
C ALA A 260 -27.92 -9.98 12.37
N GLN A 261 -27.31 -8.79 12.51
CA GLN A 261 -28.01 -7.51 12.49
C GLN A 261 -28.75 -7.31 11.17
N ARG A 262 -28.07 -7.50 10.03
CA ARG A 262 -28.66 -7.36 8.68
C ARG A 262 -29.83 -8.31 8.46
N ASP A 263 -29.72 -9.55 8.90
CA ASP A 263 -30.84 -10.49 8.82
C ASP A 263 -32.00 -10.08 9.74
N LEU A 264 -31.70 -9.53 10.92
CA LEU A 264 -32.68 -9.10 11.91
C LEU A 264 -33.51 -7.90 11.45
N PHE A 265 -32.89 -6.83 10.96
CA PHE A 265 -33.64 -5.62 10.56
C PHE A 265 -34.10 -5.65 9.10
N GLY A 266 -33.51 -6.48 8.24
CA GLY A 266 -33.67 -6.39 6.79
C GLY A 266 -33.81 -7.72 6.05
N ALA A 267 -33.93 -8.84 6.76
CA ALA A 267 -34.08 -10.18 6.17
C ALA A 267 -33.05 -10.51 5.07
N HIS A 268 -31.82 -9.99 5.22
CA HIS A 268 -30.76 -10.13 4.22
C HIS A 268 -30.17 -11.54 4.10
N THR A 269 -30.63 -12.50 4.91
CA THR A 269 -30.09 -13.87 5.03
C THR A 269 -28.63 -13.91 5.51
N TYR A 270 -28.18 -15.08 5.93
CA TYR A 270 -26.80 -15.35 6.31
C TYR A 270 -26.40 -16.81 6.02
N GLU A 271 -25.10 -17.08 5.93
CA GLU A 271 -24.55 -18.44 5.83
C GLU A 271 -24.10 -18.96 7.18
N ARG A 272 -23.94 -20.28 7.32
CA ARG A 272 -23.52 -20.93 8.55
C ARG A 272 -22.21 -21.71 8.37
N VAL A 273 -21.48 -21.85 9.47
CA VAL A 273 -20.20 -22.60 9.51
C VAL A 273 -20.39 -24.12 9.61
N ASP A 274 -21.58 -24.58 10.03
CA ASP A 274 -21.89 -25.98 10.30
C ASP A 274 -22.64 -26.67 9.15
N ARG A 275 -23.10 -25.93 8.15
CA ARG A 275 -23.80 -26.47 6.96
C ARG A 275 -23.90 -25.43 5.84
N PRO A 276 -23.85 -25.88 4.57
CA PRO A 276 -24.01 -25.00 3.42
C PRO A 276 -25.45 -24.50 3.30
N GLY A 277 -25.62 -23.32 2.70
CA GLY A 277 -26.92 -22.72 2.38
C GLY A 277 -27.08 -21.29 2.90
N ALA A 278 -28.13 -20.63 2.41
CA ALA A 278 -28.58 -19.33 2.90
C ALA A 278 -29.74 -19.53 3.89
N PHE A 279 -29.64 -18.86 5.03
CA PHE A 279 -30.57 -18.98 6.15
C PHE A 279 -31.17 -17.61 6.48
N HIS A 280 -32.47 -17.57 6.75
CA HIS A 280 -33.15 -16.44 7.35
C HIS A 280 -33.67 -16.86 8.72
N THR A 281 -33.63 -15.95 9.70
CA THR A 281 -34.17 -16.20 11.05
C THR A 281 -35.26 -15.18 11.39
N GLU A 282 -36.40 -15.67 11.86
CA GLU A 282 -37.43 -14.85 12.50
C GLU A 282 -37.00 -14.51 13.93
N TRP A 283 -36.09 -13.53 14.08
CA TRP A 283 -35.40 -13.22 15.33
C TRP A 283 -36.35 -12.88 16.49
N THR A 284 -37.39 -12.07 16.22
CA THR A 284 -38.39 -11.65 17.20
C THR A 284 -39.21 -12.85 17.73
N LYS A 285 -39.60 -13.75 16.82
CA LYS A 285 -40.31 -14.99 17.16
C LYS A 285 -39.45 -15.93 17.99
N LEU A 286 -38.17 -16.08 17.64
CA LEU A 286 -37.22 -16.93 18.36
C LEU A 286 -36.91 -16.38 19.77
N ALA A 287 -36.75 -15.06 19.90
CA ALA A 287 -36.54 -14.38 21.19
C ALA A 287 -37.74 -14.58 22.13
N ARG A 288 -38.97 -14.39 21.63
CA ARG A 288 -40.21 -14.63 22.39
C ARG A 288 -40.33 -16.08 22.88
N LYS A 289 -39.98 -17.04 22.03
CA LYS A 289 -40.02 -18.47 22.37
C LYS A 289 -38.98 -18.87 23.43
N SER A 290 -37.86 -18.17 23.50
CA SER A 290 -36.74 -18.48 24.42
C SER A 290 -36.83 -17.77 25.77
N GLY A 291 -37.81 -16.89 25.99
CA GLY A 291 -37.90 -16.09 27.22
C GLY A 291 -36.84 -14.99 27.32
N SER A 292 -36.10 -14.74 26.24
CA SER A 292 -35.09 -13.67 26.14
C SER A 292 -35.82 -12.33 25.98
N GLY A 293 -35.60 -11.38 26.90
CA GLY A 293 -36.31 -10.10 26.95
C GLY A 293 -36.39 -9.36 25.60
N VAL A 294 -37.60 -8.96 25.22
CA VAL A 294 -37.98 -8.43 23.88
C VAL A 294 -37.81 -6.90 23.80
N GLY A 295 -37.05 -6.28 24.71
CA GLY A 295 -37.11 -4.83 24.98
C GLY A 295 -36.82 -3.92 23.77
N ALA A 296 -36.10 -4.41 22.75
CA ALA A 296 -35.76 -3.66 21.52
C ALA A 296 -36.26 -4.34 20.23
N LEU A 297 -37.15 -5.34 20.32
CA LEU A 297 -37.60 -6.19 19.21
C LEU A 297 -39.11 -6.08 18.91
N ASN A 298 -39.72 -4.98 19.37
CA ASN A 298 -41.09 -4.60 19.03
C ASN A 298 -41.09 -3.44 18.02
#